data_AF-A0A9N9T146-F1
#
_entry.id   AF-A0A9N9T146-F1
#
_cell.length_a   1.000
_cell.length_b   1.000
_cell.length_c   1.000
_cell.angle_alpha   90.00
_cell.angle_beta   90.00
_cell.angle_gamma   90.00
#
_symmetry.space_group_name_H-M   'P 1'
#
loop_
_entity.id
_entity.type
_entity.pdbx_description
1 polymer ?
#
loop_
_entity_poly.entity_id
_entity_poly.type
_entity_poly.pdbx_seq_one_letter_code
_entity_poly.pdbx_strand_id
1 'polypeptide(L)'
;MGKSAYLFNTFANGVENSMKDERKFAMKIEAKRSRVLNKIVEKVERIVLENRRFTIKDLVLRNPETSHTTIHQILTEKLGNHKVYAQWVPRLLTENHKQQCVECTRQFLQQCEDQ
;
A
#
# COMPACT_ATOMS: atom_id res chain seq x y z
N MET A 1 15.82 64.65 -11.21
CA MET A 1 16.24 63.60 -10.26
C MET A 1 15.20 62.50 -10.26
N GLY A 2 15.54 61.22 -10.46
CA GLY A 2 14.51 60.16 -10.31
C GLY A 2 14.64 58.85 -11.11
N LYS A 3 15.83 58.39 -11.53
CA LYS A 3 15.98 57.08 -12.22
C LYS A 3 16.84 56.05 -11.47
N SER A 4 17.29 56.34 -10.25
CA SER A 4 18.20 55.45 -9.51
C SER A 4 17.52 54.46 -8.55
N ALA A 5 16.24 54.65 -8.23
CA ALA A 5 15.54 53.82 -7.22
C ALA A 5 14.84 52.56 -7.80
N TYR A 6 14.65 52.49 -9.12
CA TYR A 6 13.89 51.39 -9.75
C TYR A 6 14.72 50.13 -10.05
N LEU A 7 16.05 50.21 -10.05
CA LEU A 7 16.92 49.06 -10.38
C LEU A 7 17.26 48.18 -9.16
N PHE A 8 17.29 48.75 -7.95
CA PHE A 8 17.57 47.98 -6.73
C PHE A 8 16.37 47.11 -6.33
N ASN A 9 15.14 47.65 -6.44
CA ASN A 9 13.92 46.91 -6.12
C ASN A 9 13.62 45.79 -7.14
N THR A 10 13.99 45.92 -8.42
CA THR A 10 13.78 44.84 -9.40
C THR A 10 14.72 43.67 -9.18
N PHE A 11 15.97 43.91 -8.75
CA PHE A 11 16.91 42.84 -8.42
C PHE A 11 16.48 42.08 -7.16
N ALA A 12 16.11 42.79 -6.09
CA ALA A 12 15.60 42.17 -4.87
C ALA A 12 14.31 41.35 -5.10
N ASN A 13 13.34 41.92 -5.83
CA ASN A 13 12.10 41.22 -6.20
C ASN A 13 12.36 40.04 -7.16
N GLY A 14 13.35 40.14 -8.05
CA GLY A 14 13.73 39.06 -8.97
C GLY A 14 14.29 37.83 -8.26
N VAL A 15 15.18 38.04 -7.28
CA VAL A 15 15.71 36.95 -6.43
C VAL A 15 14.59 36.31 -5.61
N GLU A 16 13.72 37.12 -5.00
CA GLU A 16 12.60 36.60 -4.20
C GLU A 16 11.57 35.82 -5.05
N ASN A 17 11.30 36.26 -6.28
CA ASN A 17 10.40 35.56 -7.20
C ASN A 17 11.02 34.27 -7.77
N SER A 18 12.32 34.28 -8.09
CA SER A 18 13.05 33.08 -8.50
C SER A 18 13.03 32.00 -7.41
N MET A 19 13.30 32.38 -6.16
CA MET A 19 13.21 31.46 -5.01
C MET A 19 11.80 30.94 -4.78
N LYS A 20 10.76 31.76 -4.99
CA LYS A 20 9.35 31.32 -4.91
C LYS A 20 9.01 30.32 -6.01
N ASP A 21 9.55 30.48 -7.21
CA ASP A 21 9.28 29.59 -8.34
C ASP A 21 10.01 28.24 -8.21
N GLU A 22 11.23 28.23 -7.68
CA GLU A 22 11.93 27.00 -7.30
C GLU A 22 11.17 26.22 -6.21
N ARG A 23 10.69 26.92 -5.18
CA ARG A 23 9.86 26.31 -4.12
C ARG A 23 8.55 25.74 -4.66
N LYS A 24 7.84 26.47 -5.53
CA LYS A 24 6.63 25.99 -6.20
C LYS A 24 6.92 24.77 -7.07
N PHE A 25 8.06 24.75 -7.76
CA PHE A 25 8.47 23.62 -8.60
C PHE A 25 8.77 22.37 -7.76
N ALA A 26 9.53 22.52 -6.66
CA ALA A 26 9.81 21.43 -5.73
C ALA A 26 8.52 20.85 -5.12
N MET A 27 7.61 21.72 -4.65
CA MET A 27 6.30 21.32 -4.11
C MET A 27 5.46 20.55 -5.14
N LYS A 28 5.50 20.98 -6.41
CA LYS A 28 4.79 20.29 -7.51
C LYS A 28 5.39 18.91 -7.81
N ILE A 29 6.70 18.74 -7.70
CA ILE A 29 7.35 17.43 -7.86
C ILE A 29 6.95 16.51 -6.71
N GLU A 30 6.99 17.00 -5.48
CA GLU A 30 6.62 16.24 -4.29
C GLU A 30 5.16 15.77 -4.34
N ALA A 31 4.24 16.68 -4.68
CA ALA A 31 2.82 16.35 -4.85
C ALA A 31 2.60 15.29 -5.95
N LYS A 32 3.35 15.37 -7.06
CA LYS A 32 3.30 14.35 -8.12
C LYS A 32 3.80 12.99 -7.61
N ARG A 33 4.91 12.96 -6.86
CA ARG A 33 5.47 11.73 -6.27
C ARG A 33 4.49 11.10 -5.29
N SER A 34 3.89 11.88 -4.41
CA SER A 34 2.85 11.41 -3.47
C SER A 34 1.65 10.81 -4.23
N ARG A 35 1.18 11.48 -5.28
CA ARG A 35 0.07 10.95 -6.11
C ARG A 35 0.40 9.61 -6.77
N VAL A 36 1.63 9.45 -7.27
CA VAL A 36 2.07 8.18 -7.89
C VAL A 36 2.14 7.08 -6.83
N LEU A 37 2.71 7.38 -5.65
CA LEU A 37 2.79 6.43 -4.55
C LEU A 37 1.40 5.97 -4.09
N ASN A 38 0.45 6.89 -3.93
CA ASN A 38 -0.92 6.56 -3.53
C ASN A 38 -1.60 5.61 -4.54
N LYS A 39 -1.43 5.86 -5.85
CA LYS A 39 -1.96 4.96 -6.89
C LYS A 39 -1.38 3.55 -6.82
N ILE A 40 -0.09 3.45 -6.51
CA ILE A 40 0.59 2.17 -6.34
C ILE A 40 0.05 1.44 -5.11
N VAL A 41 -0.11 2.15 -3.98
CA VAL A 41 -0.67 1.61 -2.74
C VAL A 41 -2.08 1.07 -2.99
N GLU A 42 -2.96 1.87 -3.62
CA GLU A 42 -4.32 1.44 -3.98
C GLU A 42 -4.32 0.20 -4.87
N LYS A 43 -3.40 0.12 -5.85
CA LYS A 43 -3.29 -1.04 -6.73
C LYS A 43 -2.88 -2.30 -5.95
N VAL A 44 -1.89 -2.18 -5.07
CA VAL A 44 -1.44 -3.30 -4.22
C VAL A 44 -2.57 -3.72 -3.28
N GLU A 45 -3.26 -2.78 -2.66
CA GLU A 45 -4.39 -3.03 -1.76
C GLU A 45 -5.51 -3.81 -2.45
N ARG A 46 -5.90 -3.42 -3.67
CA ARG A 46 -6.90 -4.18 -4.45
C ARG A 46 -6.49 -5.64 -4.65
N ILE A 47 -5.23 -5.89 -5.03
CA ILE A 47 -4.74 -7.26 -5.26
C ILE A 47 -4.77 -8.08 -3.95
N VAL A 48 -4.40 -7.45 -2.83
CA VAL A 48 -4.43 -8.07 -1.49
C VAL A 48 -5.87 -8.44 -1.10
N LEU A 49 -6.84 -7.58 -1.42
CA LEU A 49 -8.25 -7.81 -1.11
C LEU A 49 -8.89 -8.87 -2.02
N GLU A 50 -8.52 -8.93 -3.30
CA GLU A 50 -9.01 -9.94 -4.24
C GLU A 50 -8.61 -11.36 -3.83
N ASN A 51 -7.35 -11.55 -3.42
CA ASN A 51 -6.86 -12.85 -2.97
C ASN A 51 -5.80 -12.67 -1.89
N ARG A 52 -6.14 -12.96 -0.63
CA ARG A 52 -5.21 -12.86 0.51
C ARG A 52 -4.08 -13.90 0.48
N ARG A 53 -4.13 -14.91 -0.39
CA ARG A 53 -3.11 -15.96 -0.54
C ARG A 53 -2.16 -15.64 -1.69
N PHE A 54 -1.33 -14.62 -1.52
CA PHE A 54 -0.30 -14.22 -2.49
C PHE A 54 1.10 -14.33 -1.88
N THR A 55 2.10 -14.47 -2.74
CA THR A 55 3.50 -14.22 -2.36
C THR A 55 3.91 -12.82 -2.78
N ILE A 56 4.93 -12.25 -2.11
CA ILE A 56 5.48 -10.93 -2.51
C ILE A 56 5.98 -10.98 -3.96
N LYS A 57 6.52 -12.12 -4.42
CA LYS A 57 6.95 -12.32 -5.80
C LYS A 57 5.79 -12.19 -6.79
N ASP A 58 4.61 -12.74 -6.46
CA ASP A 58 3.41 -12.62 -7.31
C ASP A 58 2.96 -11.15 -7.43
N LEU A 59 3.08 -10.38 -6.34
CA LEU A 59 2.78 -8.96 -6.37
C LEU A 59 3.77 -8.18 -7.24
N VAL A 60 5.08 -8.48 -7.17
CA VAL A 60 6.08 -7.88 -8.06
C VAL A 60 5.78 -8.21 -9.51
N LEU A 61 5.38 -9.45 -9.82
CA LEU A 61 5.04 -9.85 -11.19
C LEU A 61 3.83 -9.09 -11.74
N ARG A 62 2.81 -8.84 -10.91
CA ARG A 62 1.61 -8.06 -11.28
C ARG A 62 1.87 -6.54 -11.31
N ASN A 63 2.88 -6.09 -10.57
CA ASN A 63 3.26 -4.69 -10.44
C ASN A 63 4.76 -4.50 -10.75
N PRO A 64 5.18 -4.64 -12.02
CA PRO A 64 6.59 -4.56 -12.41
C PRO A 64 7.21 -3.16 -12.19
N GLU A 65 6.37 -2.13 -12.02
CA GLU A 65 6.78 -0.77 -11.68
C GLU A 65 7.37 -0.65 -10.26
N THR A 66 7.17 -1.67 -9.42
CA THR A 66 7.59 -1.67 -8.01
C THR A 66 8.59 -2.78 -7.71
N SER A 67 9.60 -2.45 -6.93
CA SER A 67 10.56 -3.44 -6.44
C SER A 67 9.97 -4.27 -5.29
N HIS A 68 10.60 -5.42 -5.03
CA HIS A 68 10.25 -6.29 -3.91
C HIS A 68 10.27 -5.56 -2.56
N THR A 69 11.28 -4.72 -2.32
CA THR A 69 11.43 -3.97 -1.07
C THR A 69 10.32 -2.93 -0.90
N THR A 70 9.99 -2.20 -1.95
CA THR A 70 8.91 -1.20 -1.93
C THR A 70 7.56 -1.87 -1.66
N ILE A 71 7.27 -3.01 -2.29
CA ILE A 71 6.03 -3.77 -2.00
C ILE A 71 6.00 -4.22 -0.55
N HIS A 72 7.12 -4.71 -0.03
CA HIS A 72 7.20 -5.12 1.37
C HIS A 72 6.87 -3.96 2.33
N GLN A 73 7.48 -2.79 2.12
CA GLN A 73 7.21 -1.58 2.90
C GLN A 73 5.75 -1.11 2.77
N ILE A 74 5.18 -1.15 1.57
CA ILE A 74 3.77 -0.81 1.38
C ILE A 74 2.87 -1.74 2.20
N LEU A 75 3.13 -3.05 2.16
CA LEU A 75 2.34 -4.02 2.91
C LEU A 75 2.45 -3.76 4.42
N THR A 76 3.66 -3.61 4.96
CA THR A 76 3.88 -3.53 6.41
C THR A 76 3.63 -2.14 6.99
N GLU A 77 4.10 -1.07 6.32
CA GLU A 77 4.07 0.30 6.85
C GLU A 77 2.84 1.08 6.41
N LYS A 78 2.38 0.91 5.16
CA LYS A 78 1.24 1.67 4.63
C LYS A 78 -0.09 0.97 4.87
N LEU A 79 -0.14 -0.34 4.66
CA LEU A 79 -1.35 -1.14 4.84
C LEU A 79 -1.44 -1.81 6.21
N GLY A 80 -0.37 -1.79 7.02
CA GLY A 80 -0.36 -2.43 8.35
C GLY A 80 -0.53 -3.95 8.30
N ASN A 81 -0.25 -4.57 7.15
CA ASN A 81 -0.37 -6.01 6.99
C ASN A 81 0.81 -6.71 7.64
N HIS A 82 0.50 -7.67 8.50
CA HIS A 82 1.47 -8.55 9.12
C HIS A 82 1.21 -9.99 8.71
N LYS A 83 2.29 -10.75 8.51
CA LYS A 83 2.18 -12.19 8.25
C LYS A 83 1.80 -12.89 9.55
N VAL A 84 0.52 -13.19 9.69
CA VAL A 84 0.04 -14.09 10.75
C VAL A 84 0.42 -15.52 10.36
N TYR A 85 0.82 -16.33 11.34
CA TYR A 85 1.27 -17.71 11.14
C TYR A 85 0.32 -18.49 10.20
N ALA A 86 0.87 -19.14 9.18
CA ALA A 86 0.09 -19.96 8.26
C ALA A 86 -0.10 -21.35 8.89
N GLN A 87 -1.34 -21.66 9.28
CA GLN A 87 -1.67 -23.01 9.73
C GLN A 87 -1.67 -23.99 8.54
N TRP A 88 -1.27 -25.24 8.80
CA TRP A 88 -1.32 -26.32 7.83
C TRP A 88 -2.79 -26.74 7.62
N VAL A 89 -3.42 -26.17 6.61
CA VAL A 89 -4.79 -26.55 6.21
C VAL A 89 -4.71 -27.52 5.02
N PRO A 90 -5.36 -28.69 5.10
CA PRO A 90 -5.47 -29.62 3.97
C PRO A 90 -6.05 -28.92 2.74
N ARG A 91 -5.36 -29.01 1.61
CA ARG A 91 -5.74 -28.29 0.37
C ARG A 91 -6.78 -29.03 -0.48
N LEU A 92 -6.90 -30.35 -0.29
CA LEU A 92 -7.69 -31.25 -1.14
C LEU A 92 -8.88 -31.84 -0.37
N LEU A 93 -9.61 -31.01 0.36
CA LEU A 93 -10.86 -31.43 0.99
C LEU A 93 -11.95 -31.50 -0.08
N THR A 94 -12.46 -32.71 -0.33
CA THR A 94 -13.68 -32.92 -1.10
C THR A 94 -14.88 -32.39 -0.31
N GLU A 95 -16.00 -32.17 -0.99
CA GLU A 95 -17.21 -31.69 -0.30
C GLU A 95 -17.68 -32.68 0.77
N ASN A 96 -17.56 -33.99 0.50
CA ASN A 96 -17.86 -35.04 1.46
C ASN A 96 -16.98 -34.94 2.72
N HIS A 97 -15.67 -34.68 2.57
CA HIS A 97 -14.79 -34.52 3.74
C HIS A 97 -15.18 -33.31 4.60
N LYS A 98 -15.66 -32.22 3.99
CA LYS A 98 -16.12 -31.04 4.73
C LYS A 98 -17.40 -31.35 5.50
N GLN A 99 -18.36 -32.03 4.87
CA GLN A 99 -19.61 -32.44 5.51
C GLN A 99 -19.35 -33.33 6.71
N GLN A 100 -18.51 -34.36 6.55
CA GLN A 100 -18.10 -35.22 7.65
C GLN A 100 -17.42 -34.45 8.79
N CYS A 101 -16.54 -33.50 8.46
CA CYS A 101 -15.89 -32.67 9.48
C CYS A 101 -16.91 -31.85 10.29
N VAL A 102 -17.91 -31.26 9.63
CA VAL A 102 -18.99 -30.52 10.30
C VAL A 102 -19.84 -31.44 11.17
N GLU A 103 -20.23 -32.61 10.66
CA GLU A 103 -21.04 -33.58 11.41
C GLU A 103 -20.31 -34.08 12.67
N CYS A 104 -19.06 -34.50 12.55
CA CYS A 104 -18.25 -34.95 13.68
C CYS A 104 -18.08 -33.84 14.73
N THR A 105 -17.80 -32.60 14.28
CA THR A 105 -17.65 -31.45 15.20
C THR A 105 -18.95 -31.16 15.93
N ARG A 106 -20.09 -31.23 15.23
CA ARG A 106 -21.41 -31.02 15.83
C ARG A 106 -21.75 -32.09 16.87
N GLN A 107 -21.47 -33.35 16.57
CA GLN A 107 -21.67 -34.45 17.52
C GLN A 107 -20.81 -34.28 18.77
N PHE A 108 -19.54 -33.91 18.60
CA PHE A 108 -18.64 -33.67 19.72
C PHE A 108 -19.12 -32.49 20.58
N LEU A 109 -19.57 -31.40 19.95
CA LEU A 109 -20.11 -30.25 20.66
C LEU A 109 -21.33 -30.62 21.52
N GLN A 110 -22.28 -31.36 20.95
CA GLN A 110 -23.47 -31.83 21.68
C GLN A 110 -23.08 -32.67 22.90
N GLN A 111 -22.12 -33.58 22.74
CA GLN A 111 -21.63 -34.39 23.86
C GLN A 111 -20.95 -33.56 24.96
N CYS A 112 -20.30 -32.45 24.62
CA CYS A 112 -19.73 -31.54 25.61
C CYS A 112 -20.79 -30.66 26.32
N GLU A 113 -21.92 -30.38 25.67
CA GLU A 113 -23.03 -29.60 26.24
C GLU A 113 -23.95 -30.44 27.13
N ASP A 114 -24.06 -31.74 26.84
CA ASP A 114 -24.84 -32.71 27.62
C ASP A 114 -24.11 -33.21 28.89
N GLN A 115 -22.86 -32.77 29.13
CA GLN A 115 -22.04 -33.05 30.32
C GLN A 115 -21.97 -31.85 31.27
#